data_AF-A0A954HLD8-F1
#
_entry.id   AF-A0A954HLD8-F1
#
_cell.length_a   1.000
_cell.length_b   1.000
_cell.length_c   1.000
_cell.angle_alpha   90.00
_cell.angle_beta   90.00
_cell.angle_gamma   90.00
#
_symmetry.space_group_name_H-M   'P 1'
#
loop_
_entity.id
_entity.type
_entity.pdbx_description
1 polymer ?
#
loop_
_entity_poly.entity_id
_entity_poly.type
_entity_poly.pdbx_seq_one_letter_code
_entity_poly.pdbx_strand_id
1 'polypeptide(L)'
;LGRATVFRESVNITLPQDVPVTLAGPGRPVTFGNLPQLVPTGRRVDSYFIHFAVPRNLRRTAEVLVAEGKIRFGRPIAGVIAASVSQTTELAGNPSTEYPGDRWTGLNANIDGDVTRGDHLEVSDDRKTLSFRLQVHGREGASQEDFTDQIRVLVAAD
;
A
#
# COMPACT_ATOMS: atom_id res chain seq x y z
N LEU A 1 -13.42 2.56 -13.93
CA LEU A 1 -12.00 2.33 -13.56
C LEU A 1 -11.57 3.44 -12.62
N GLY A 2 -11.11 3.07 -11.42
CA GLY A 2 -10.53 4.01 -10.46
C GLY A 2 -9.09 4.38 -10.83
N ARG A 3 -8.56 5.44 -10.22
CA ARG A 3 -7.17 5.89 -10.43
C ARG A 3 -6.40 5.81 -9.12
N ALA A 4 -5.39 4.94 -9.07
CA ALA A 4 -4.36 4.99 -8.05
C ALA A 4 -3.32 6.06 -8.41
N THR A 5 -2.82 6.79 -7.41
CA THR A 5 -1.74 7.75 -7.58
C THR A 5 -0.50 7.23 -6.89
N VAL A 6 0.66 7.40 -7.52
CA VAL A 6 1.96 6.96 -7.02
C VAL A 6 2.82 8.20 -6.79
N PHE A 7 3.46 8.27 -5.64
CA PHE A 7 4.33 9.38 -5.23
C PHE A 7 5.66 8.82 -4.76
N ARG A 8 6.77 9.41 -5.21
CA ARG A 8 8.05 9.17 -4.56
C ARG A 8 8.08 10.03 -3.30
N GLU A 9 8.03 9.37 -2.16
CA GLU A 9 7.75 9.97 -0.87
C GLU A 9 9.03 10.48 -0.22
N SER A 10 10.02 9.60 -0.08
CA SER A 10 11.32 9.88 0.51
C SER A 10 12.42 9.22 -0.31
N VAL A 11 13.59 9.84 -0.35
CA VAL A 11 14.72 9.40 -1.19
C VAL A 11 15.92 9.14 -0.32
N ASN A 12 16.52 7.96 -0.51
CA ASN A 12 17.79 7.59 0.10
C ASN A 12 17.82 7.77 1.63
N ILE A 13 16.75 7.34 2.30
CA ILE A 13 16.66 7.35 3.76
C ILE A 13 17.29 6.09 4.34
N THR A 14 17.90 6.22 5.51
CA THR A 14 18.36 5.08 6.30
C THR A 14 17.28 4.74 7.32
N LEU A 15 16.83 3.48 7.33
CA LEU A 15 15.83 3.05 8.31
C LEU A 15 16.42 3.10 9.73
N PRO A 16 15.81 3.84 10.67
CA PRO A 16 16.37 4.03 12.02
C PRO A 16 16.18 2.80 12.92
N GLN A 17 15.25 1.91 12.55
CA GLN A 17 14.91 0.67 13.24
C GLN A 17 14.35 -0.33 12.23
N ASP A 18 14.12 -1.55 12.68
CA ASP A 18 13.44 -2.56 11.86
C ASP A 18 12.03 -2.07 11.50
N VAL A 19 11.69 -2.14 10.22
CA VAL A 19 10.38 -1.72 9.72
C VAL A 19 9.54 -2.96 9.45
N PRO A 20 8.38 -3.10 10.11
CA PRO A 20 7.46 -4.20 9.83
C PRO A 20 6.80 -4.00 8.46
N VAL A 21 6.81 -5.05 7.65
CA VAL A 21 6.30 -5.04 6.27
C VAL A 21 5.37 -6.22 6.02
N THR A 22 4.43 -6.04 5.11
CA THR A 22 3.52 -7.09 4.64
C THR A 22 4.27 -8.09 3.77
N LEU A 23 5.22 -7.62 2.95
CA LEU A 23 6.12 -8.45 2.15
C LEU A 23 7.54 -7.91 2.23
N ALA A 24 8.52 -8.79 2.47
CA ALA A 24 9.96 -8.53 2.37
C ALA A 24 10.63 -9.40 1.30
N GLY A 25 9.85 -10.03 0.41
CA GLY A 25 10.32 -10.94 -0.63
C GLY A 25 9.36 -11.02 -1.83
N PRO A 26 9.69 -11.80 -2.86
CA PRO A 26 8.82 -12.04 -4.00
C PRO A 26 7.56 -12.82 -3.59
N GLY A 27 6.53 -12.75 -4.43
CA GLY A 27 5.27 -13.44 -4.26
C GLY A 27 4.15 -12.55 -3.73
N ARG A 28 3.13 -13.21 -3.17
CA ARG A 28 1.88 -12.61 -2.70
C ARG A 28 1.77 -12.73 -1.17
N PRO A 29 1.17 -11.75 -0.48
CA PRO A 29 0.96 -11.88 0.95
C PRO A 29 -0.18 -12.88 1.23
N VAL A 30 -0.03 -13.66 2.30
CA VAL A 30 -1.08 -14.60 2.74
C VAL A 30 -2.24 -13.84 3.39
N THR A 31 -1.94 -12.78 4.13
CA THR A 31 -2.90 -11.85 4.70
C THR A 31 -2.33 -10.44 4.67
N PHE A 32 -3.19 -9.42 4.66
CA PHE A 32 -2.75 -8.03 4.76
C PHE A 32 -2.68 -7.52 6.20
N GLY A 33 -3.36 -8.16 7.16
CA GLY A 33 -3.42 -7.70 8.56
C GLY A 33 -2.23 -8.09 9.44
N ASN A 34 -1.39 -9.02 9.00
CA ASN A 34 -0.16 -9.38 9.71
C ASN A 34 1.05 -8.76 9.02
N LEU A 35 2.00 -8.27 9.81
CA LEU A 35 3.32 -7.83 9.34
C LEU A 35 4.39 -8.83 9.81
N PRO A 36 4.40 -10.08 9.31
CA PRO A 36 5.31 -11.11 9.83
C PRO A 36 6.77 -10.91 9.41
N GLN A 37 7.05 -9.93 8.56
CA GLN A 37 8.35 -9.72 7.94
C GLN A 37 8.90 -8.35 8.31
N LEU A 38 10.23 -8.25 8.35
CA LEU A 38 10.94 -7.03 8.71
C LEU A 38 11.89 -6.63 7.59
N VAL A 39 11.98 -5.32 7.33
CA VAL A 39 13.14 -4.74 6.66
C VAL A 39 14.09 -4.23 7.74
N PRO A 40 15.36 -4.67 7.76
CA PRO A 40 16.25 -4.41 8.88
C PRO A 40 16.66 -2.93 8.97
N THR A 41 16.92 -2.50 10.20
CA THR A 41 17.54 -1.20 10.52
C THR A 41 18.84 -1.00 9.75
N GLY A 42 19.19 0.27 9.50
CA GLY A 42 20.41 0.66 8.77
C GLY A 42 20.32 0.48 7.26
N ARG A 43 19.28 -0.19 6.73
CA ARG A 43 19.09 -0.33 5.29
C ARG A 43 18.75 1.02 4.65
N ARG A 44 19.36 1.32 3.50
CA ARG A 44 19.06 2.52 2.72
C ARG A 44 17.97 2.23 1.70
N VAL A 45 16.91 3.04 1.70
CA VAL A 45 15.76 2.86 0.82
C VAL A 45 15.25 4.18 0.25
N ASP A 46 14.64 4.10 -0.93
CA ASP A 46 13.67 5.07 -1.41
C ASP A 46 12.27 4.59 -1.00
N SER A 47 11.42 5.49 -0.52
CA SER A 47 10.02 5.19 -0.21
C SER A 47 9.12 5.73 -1.33
N TYR A 48 8.16 4.92 -1.73
CA TYR A 48 7.09 5.29 -2.66
C TYR A 48 5.76 5.02 -1.99
N PHE A 49 4.85 5.97 -2.06
CA PHE A 49 3.50 5.82 -1.55
C PHE A 49 2.53 5.62 -2.72
N ILE A 50 1.55 4.74 -2.55
CA ILE A 50 0.49 4.47 -3.52
C ILE A 50 -0.82 4.72 -2.78
N HIS A 51 -1.67 5.56 -3.34
CA HIS A 51 -2.94 5.92 -2.75
C HIS A 51 -4.06 5.73 -3.77
N PHE A 52 -5.10 5.03 -3.34
CA PHE A 52 -6.31 4.85 -4.10
C PHE A 52 -7.49 5.28 -3.25
N ALA A 53 -8.27 6.24 -3.75
CA ALA A 53 -9.43 6.79 -3.05
C ALA A 53 -10.64 6.83 -3.96
N VAL A 54 -11.81 6.56 -3.38
CA VAL A 54 -13.10 6.72 -4.07
C VAL A 54 -13.43 8.21 -4.21
N PRO A 55 -13.72 8.71 -5.43
CA PRO A 55 -14.24 10.06 -5.64
C PRO A 55 -15.53 10.31 -4.86
N ARG A 56 -15.71 11.53 -4.34
CA ARG A 56 -16.81 11.88 -3.43
C ARG A 56 -18.20 11.54 -3.95
N ASN A 57 -18.44 11.69 -5.26
CA ASN A 57 -19.72 11.40 -5.90
C ASN A 57 -20.07 9.90 -5.94
N LEU A 58 -19.07 9.01 -5.83
CA LEU A 58 -19.26 7.56 -5.86
C LEU A 58 -19.36 6.93 -4.47
N ARG A 59 -18.97 7.66 -3.41
CA ARG A 59 -18.94 7.16 -2.03
C ARG A 59 -20.30 6.72 -1.48
N ARG A 60 -21.39 7.36 -1.94
CA ARG A 60 -22.77 7.07 -1.49
C ARG A 60 -23.52 6.11 -2.41
N THR A 61 -22.81 5.40 -3.27
CA THR A 61 -23.40 4.43 -4.20
C THR A 61 -22.97 3.02 -3.82
N ALA A 62 -23.63 2.00 -4.37
CA ALA A 62 -23.17 0.62 -4.27
C ALA A 62 -22.06 0.28 -5.29
N GLU A 63 -21.54 1.27 -6.02
CA GLU A 63 -20.54 1.04 -7.06
C GLU A 63 -19.19 0.62 -6.47
N VAL A 64 -18.48 -0.19 -7.25
CA VAL A 64 -17.15 -0.69 -6.92
C VAL A 64 -16.15 -0.03 -7.84
N LEU A 65 -15.11 0.58 -7.26
CA LEU A 65 -14.00 1.12 -8.01
C LEU A 65 -12.81 0.19 -7.88
N VAL A 66 -12.30 -0.20 -9.04
CA VAL A 66 -11.10 -1.01 -9.18
C VAL A 66 -9.99 -0.18 -9.79
N ALA A 67 -8.81 -0.19 -9.18
CA ALA A 67 -7.56 0.29 -9.75
C ALA A 67 -6.58 -0.88 -9.88
N GLU A 68 -6.13 -1.16 -11.10
CA GLU A 68 -5.19 -2.25 -11.37
C GLU A 68 -3.98 -1.70 -12.11
N GLY A 69 -2.79 -2.18 -11.76
CA GLY A 69 -1.57 -1.73 -12.39
C GLY A 69 -0.32 -2.51 -12.01
N LYS A 70 0.75 -2.21 -12.75
CA LYS A 70 2.10 -2.70 -12.48
C LYS A 70 3.07 -1.53 -12.43
N ILE A 71 3.89 -1.49 -11.40
CA ILE A 71 4.96 -0.49 -11.24
C ILE A 71 6.29 -1.23 -11.30
N ARG A 72 7.16 -0.84 -12.22
CA ARG A 72 8.52 -1.37 -12.34
C ARG A 72 9.52 -0.37 -11.79
N PHE A 73 10.36 -0.82 -10.87
CA PHE A 73 11.43 -0.05 -10.26
C PHE A 73 12.78 -0.44 -10.88
N GLY A 74 13.71 0.52 -10.93
CA GLY A 74 15.08 0.25 -11.40
C GLY A 74 15.86 -0.67 -10.46
N ARG A 75 15.51 -0.63 -9.17
CA ARG A 75 16.17 -1.36 -8.07
C ARG A 75 15.20 -2.32 -7.37
N PRO A 76 15.71 -3.34 -6.66
CA PRO A 76 14.87 -4.30 -5.95
C PRO A 76 14.01 -3.64 -4.86
N ILE A 77 12.77 -4.10 -4.75
CA ILE A 77 11.85 -3.83 -3.66
C ILE A 77 12.39 -4.53 -2.41
N ALA A 78 12.75 -3.74 -1.41
CA ALA A 78 13.18 -4.18 -0.10
C ALA A 78 11.98 -4.66 0.73
N GLY A 79 10.85 -3.97 0.64
CA GLY A 79 9.60 -4.40 1.25
C GLY A 79 8.37 -3.61 0.81
N VAL A 80 7.19 -4.13 1.13
CA VAL A 80 5.88 -3.55 0.85
C VAL A 80 5.08 -3.52 2.14
N ILE A 81 4.55 -2.35 2.49
CA ILE A 81 3.72 -2.10 3.67
C ILE A 81 2.31 -1.81 3.16
N ALA A 82 1.40 -2.74 3.39
CA ALA A 82 -0.02 -2.61 3.05
C ALA A 82 -0.92 -2.63 4.31
N ALA A 83 -0.41 -3.18 5.42
CA ALA A 83 -1.01 -3.02 6.74
C ALA A 83 -0.47 -1.76 7.40
N SER A 84 -1.34 -1.01 8.08
CA SER A 84 -0.92 0.04 9.01
C SER A 84 0.08 1.04 8.44
N VAL A 85 -0.15 1.52 7.21
CA VAL A 85 0.79 2.43 6.52
C VAL A 85 1.04 3.70 7.34
N SER A 86 0.03 4.20 8.06
CA SER A 86 0.15 5.32 9.01
C SER A 86 1.20 5.10 10.08
N GLN A 87 1.30 3.89 10.64
CA GLN A 87 2.24 3.53 11.72
C GLN A 87 3.70 3.53 11.28
N THR A 88 3.96 3.47 9.97
CA THR A 88 5.33 3.46 9.42
C THR A 88 5.73 4.82 8.83
N THR A 89 4.87 5.84 8.93
CA THR A 89 5.11 7.16 8.35
C THR A 89 6.30 7.86 8.99
N GLU A 90 6.50 7.72 10.30
CA GLU A 90 7.69 8.29 10.96
C GLU A 90 9.00 7.60 10.55
N LEU A 91 8.93 6.36 10.06
CA LEU A 91 10.09 5.54 9.73
C LEU A 91 10.53 5.71 8.27
N ALA A 92 9.56 5.82 7.36
CA ALA A 92 9.82 5.82 5.92
C ALA A 92 9.00 6.85 5.13
N GLY A 93 8.10 7.58 5.80
CA GLY A 93 7.29 8.63 5.22
C GLY A 93 8.06 9.92 4.94
N ASN A 94 7.34 10.91 4.42
CA ASN A 94 7.82 12.27 4.23
C ASN A 94 7.24 13.15 5.36
N PRO A 95 8.08 13.76 6.22
CA PRO A 95 7.61 14.51 7.38
C PRO A 95 6.85 15.80 7.03
N SER A 96 6.96 16.27 5.79
CA SER A 96 6.23 17.46 5.30
C SER A 96 4.94 17.13 4.57
N THR A 97 4.51 15.86 4.57
CA THR A 97 3.28 15.41 3.93
C THR A 97 2.20 15.14 4.97
N GLU A 98 1.02 15.72 4.77
CA GLU A 98 -0.17 15.34 5.51
C GLU A 98 -0.80 14.12 4.84
N TYR A 99 -0.83 12.99 5.56
CA TYR A 99 -1.40 11.75 5.06
C TYR A 99 -2.88 11.68 5.39
N PRO A 100 -3.72 11.14 4.49
CA PRO A 100 -5.12 10.85 4.83
C PRO A 100 -5.20 9.89 6.02
N GLY A 101 -6.11 10.17 6.96
CA GLY A 101 -6.32 9.39 8.18
C GLY A 101 -6.68 7.93 7.96
N ASP A 102 -6.54 7.12 9.01
CA ASP A 102 -6.43 5.65 8.94
C ASP A 102 -7.65 4.86 9.43
N ARG A 103 -8.78 5.54 9.72
CA ARG A 103 -9.93 4.92 10.39
C ARG A 103 -10.44 3.65 9.69
N TRP A 104 -10.29 3.56 8.37
CA TRP A 104 -10.55 2.35 7.57
C TRP A 104 -9.55 2.15 6.42
N THR A 105 -8.29 2.53 6.63
CA THR A 105 -7.25 2.29 5.62
C THR A 105 -6.70 0.87 5.72
N GLY A 106 -6.59 0.19 4.59
CA GLY A 106 -5.88 -1.09 4.52
C GLY A 106 -6.50 -2.03 3.51
N LEU A 107 -5.64 -2.86 2.92
CA LEU A 107 -6.08 -3.81 1.92
C LEU A 107 -6.88 -4.95 2.57
N ASN A 108 -7.96 -5.36 1.90
CA ASN A 108 -8.84 -6.44 2.30
C ASN A 108 -8.64 -7.66 1.39
N ALA A 109 -8.14 -8.76 1.95
CA ALA A 109 -7.88 -9.98 1.18
C ALA A 109 -9.15 -10.69 0.67
N ASN A 110 -10.31 -10.33 1.22
CA ASN A 110 -11.62 -10.77 0.76
C ASN A 110 -12.67 -9.71 1.13
N ILE A 111 -13.79 -9.75 0.42
CA ILE A 111 -14.94 -8.89 0.69
C ILE A 111 -16.16 -9.80 0.85
N ASP A 112 -16.78 -9.75 2.03
CA ASP A 112 -17.90 -10.63 2.42
C ASP A 112 -17.57 -12.13 2.25
N GLY A 113 -16.31 -12.52 2.48
CA GLY A 113 -15.84 -13.90 2.30
C GLY A 113 -15.45 -14.27 0.86
N ASP A 114 -15.62 -13.38 -0.11
CA ASP A 114 -15.23 -13.59 -1.50
C ASP A 114 -13.81 -13.07 -1.77
N VAL A 115 -12.87 -14.00 -1.95
CA VAL A 115 -11.46 -13.71 -2.26
C VAL A 115 -11.25 -13.14 -3.66
N THR A 116 -12.17 -13.39 -4.61
CA THR A 116 -12.07 -12.85 -5.98
C THR A 116 -12.36 -11.36 -6.02
N ARG A 117 -13.03 -10.85 -4.97
CA ARG A 117 -13.38 -9.45 -4.77
C ARG A 117 -12.41 -8.73 -3.83
N GLY A 118 -11.40 -9.41 -3.31
CA GLY A 118 -10.37 -8.80 -2.47
C GLY A 118 -9.29 -8.06 -3.25
N ASP A 119 -8.49 -7.30 -2.51
CA ASP A 119 -7.29 -6.65 -3.00
C ASP A 119 -6.19 -7.65 -3.29
N HIS A 120 -5.34 -7.28 -4.24
CA HIS A 120 -4.22 -8.09 -4.69
C HIS A 120 -2.94 -7.27 -4.67
N LEU A 121 -1.89 -7.88 -4.11
CA LEU A 121 -0.51 -7.41 -4.24
C LEU A 121 0.40 -8.57 -4.58
N GLU A 122 1.35 -8.31 -5.46
CA GLU A 122 2.36 -9.28 -5.86
C GLU A 122 3.68 -8.59 -6.19
N VAL A 123 4.76 -9.07 -5.59
CA VAL A 123 6.13 -8.69 -5.93
C VAL A 123 6.70 -9.75 -6.86
N SER A 124 7.23 -9.35 -8.02
CA SER A 124 7.87 -10.27 -8.98
C SER A 124 9.10 -10.97 -8.40
N ASP A 125 9.51 -12.09 -9.00
CA ASP A 125 10.69 -12.86 -8.58
C ASP A 125 11.99 -12.04 -8.65
N ASP A 126 12.14 -11.17 -9.65
CA ASP A 126 13.27 -10.23 -9.76
C ASP A 126 13.23 -9.10 -8.70
N ARG A 127 12.17 -9.07 -7.88
CA ARG A 127 11.83 -8.06 -6.88
C ARG A 127 11.72 -6.65 -7.44
N LYS A 128 11.59 -6.45 -8.76
CA LYS A 128 11.55 -5.11 -9.35
C LYS A 128 10.18 -4.64 -9.77
N THR A 129 9.18 -5.51 -9.71
CA THR A 129 7.82 -5.19 -10.16
C THR A 129 6.84 -5.43 -9.03
N LEU A 130 6.05 -4.41 -8.71
CA LEU A 130 4.85 -4.55 -7.89
C LEU A 130 3.64 -4.59 -8.83
N SER A 131 2.87 -5.66 -8.78
CA SER A 131 1.53 -5.75 -9.39
C SER A 131 0.49 -5.56 -8.30
N PHE A 132 -0.57 -4.82 -8.61
CA PHE A 132 -1.66 -4.60 -7.67
C PHE A 132 -3.02 -4.56 -8.37
N ARG A 133 -4.05 -4.97 -7.63
CA ARG A 133 -5.46 -4.71 -7.93
C ARG A 133 -6.11 -4.26 -6.62
N LEU A 134 -6.56 -3.02 -6.58
CA LEU A 134 -7.18 -2.40 -5.41
C LEU A 134 -8.66 -2.19 -5.66
N GLN A 135 -9.49 -2.47 -4.67
CA GLN A 135 -10.93 -2.47 -4.78
C GLN A 135 -11.56 -1.80 -3.56
N VAL A 136 -12.17 -0.64 -3.80
CA VAL A 136 -12.95 0.08 -2.79
C VAL A 136 -14.42 0.15 -3.20
N HIS A 137 -15.29 -0.11 -2.24
CA HIS A 137 -16.74 -0.12 -2.40
C HIS A 137 -17.31 1.18 -1.90
N GLY A 138 -18.22 1.83 -2.62
CA GLY A 138 -19.09 2.83 -1.98
C GLY A 138 -20.02 2.16 -0.96
N ARG A 139 -20.36 2.88 0.12
CA ARG A 139 -21.35 2.47 1.12
C ARG A 139 -22.20 3.67 1.51
N GLU A 140 -23.52 3.47 1.54
CA GLU A 140 -24.44 4.50 2.00
C GLU A 140 -24.14 4.89 3.46
N GLY A 141 -24.01 6.19 3.75
CA GLY A 141 -23.73 6.71 5.09
C GLY A 141 -22.26 6.74 5.52
N ALA A 142 -21.32 6.25 4.70
CA ALA A 142 -19.91 6.23 5.05
C ALA A 142 -19.23 7.63 4.96
N SER A 143 -18.22 7.82 5.80
CA SER A 143 -17.40 9.02 5.90
C SER A 143 -16.40 9.14 4.74
N GLN A 144 -15.77 10.31 4.59
CA GLN A 144 -14.77 10.56 3.54
C GLN A 144 -13.55 9.65 3.63
N GLU A 145 -13.19 9.25 4.84
CA GLU A 145 -11.98 8.48 5.16
C GLU A 145 -12.21 6.97 5.06
N ASP A 146 -13.46 6.55 4.78
CA ASP A 146 -13.86 5.14 4.83
C ASP A 146 -13.46 4.35 3.56
N PHE A 147 -12.84 4.98 2.56
CA PHE A 147 -12.64 4.39 1.22
C PHE A 147 -11.28 4.70 0.61
N THR A 148 -10.22 4.35 1.33
CA THR A 148 -8.85 4.54 0.86
C THR A 148 -7.99 3.33 1.07
N ASP A 149 -7.40 2.84 -0.02
CA ASP A 149 -6.31 1.88 0.03
C ASP A 149 -4.99 2.63 -0.09
N GLN A 150 -4.05 2.23 0.76
CA GLN A 150 -2.72 2.84 0.83
C GLN A 150 -1.68 1.74 0.86
N ILE A 151 -0.59 1.94 0.12
CA ILE A 151 0.56 1.04 0.13
C ILE A 151 1.82 1.90 0.18
N ARG A 152 2.77 1.53 1.02
CA ARG A 152 4.13 2.07 0.98
C ARG A 152 5.09 1.00 0.46
N VAL A 153 5.92 1.36 -0.50
CA VAL A 153 6.89 0.48 -1.15
C VAL A 153 8.28 1.01 -0.84
N LEU A 154 9.09 0.18 -0.18
CA LEU A 154 10.49 0.45 0.11
C LEU A 154 11.34 -0.18 -0.98
N VAL A 155 12.12 0.62 -1.70
CA VAL A 155 13.01 0.20 -2.79
C VAL A 155 14.45 0.42 -2.37
N ALA A 156 15.34 -0.54 -2.58
CA ALA A 156 16.76 -0.39 -2.24
C ALA A 156 17.36 0.88 -2.88
N ALA A 157 18.17 1.62 -2.10
CA ALA A 157 18.81 2.87 -2.54
C ALA A 157 20.30 2.69 -2.93
N ASP A 158 20.80 1.47 -2.79
CA ASP A 158 22.16 1.00 -3.04
C ASP A 158 22.19 -0.16 -4.05
#